data_AF-A0A397TIA4-F1
#
_entry.id   AF-A0A397TIA4-F1
#
_cell.length_a   1.000
_cell.length_b   1.000
_cell.length_c   1.000
_cell.angle_alpha   90.00
_cell.angle_beta   90.00
_cell.angle_gamma   90.00
#
_symmetry.space_group_name_H-M   'P 1'
#
loop_
_entity.id
_entity.type
_entity.pdbx_description
1 polymer ?
#
loop_
_entity_poly.entity_id
_entity_poly.type
_entity_poly.pdbx_seq_one_letter_code
_entity_poly.pdbx_strand_id
1 'polypeptide(L)' 'METYNNSPKPLKPRNVRNNFQYRKGPWNNYEVTQLGKSLDIHGPKWMLIGPEVGKTPVECRKKYLELLARGREYNTQVL' A
#
# COMPACT_ATOMS: atom_id res chain seq x y z
N MET A 1 -29.42 -16.32 -8.90
CA MET A 1 -28.73 -16.54 -7.61
C MET A 1 -27.47 -17.31 -7.96
N GLU A 2 -26.34 -17.05 -7.28
CA GLU A 2 -25.01 -17.67 -7.50
C GLU A 2 -24.20 -17.12 -8.70
N THR A 3 -22.89 -16.83 -8.64
CA THR A 3 -21.82 -16.89 -7.62
C THR A 3 -20.77 -15.82 -7.99
N TYR A 4 -20.30 -15.01 -7.02
CA TYR A 4 -19.23 -14.03 -7.26
C TYR A 4 -17.89 -14.77 -7.41
N ASN A 5 -17.47 -14.96 -8.65
CA ASN A 5 -16.27 -15.70 -9.04
C ASN A 5 -14.99 -15.04 -8.50
N ASN A 6 -14.35 -15.70 -7.53
CA ASN A 6 -13.00 -15.42 -7.04
C ASN A 6 -11.93 -15.82 -8.08
N SER A 7 -11.87 -15.13 -9.21
CA SER A 7 -10.79 -15.32 -10.18
C SER A 7 -9.50 -14.65 -9.69
N PRO A 8 -8.35 -15.35 -9.61
CA PRO A 8 -7.07 -14.72 -9.35
C PRO A 8 -6.73 -13.80 -10.53
N LYS A 9 -6.77 -12.48 -10.31
CA LYS A 9 -6.45 -11.48 -11.34
C LYS A 9 -5.00 -11.71 -11.81
N PRO A 10 -4.73 -11.78 -13.12
CA PRO A 10 -3.39 -12.04 -13.62
C PRO A 10 -2.43 -10.93 -13.18
N LEU A 11 -1.32 -11.31 -12.55
CA LEU A 11 -0.23 -10.39 -12.22
C LEU A 11 0.44 -9.96 -13.53
N LYS A 12 0.08 -8.79 -14.02
CA LYS A 12 0.71 -8.17 -15.20
C LYS A 12 2.21 -7.97 -14.94
N PRO A 13 3.11 -8.41 -15.86
CA PRO A 13 4.53 -8.20 -15.67
C PRO A 13 4.82 -6.74 -16.00
N ARG A 14 5.37 -5.98 -15.05
CA ARG A 14 5.96 -4.69 -15.38
C ARG A 14 7.34 -4.57 -14.77
N ASN A 15 8.31 -5.12 -15.48
CA ASN A 15 9.72 -4.81 -15.30
C ASN A 15 9.96 -3.40 -15.87
N VAL A 16 9.49 -2.38 -15.15
CA VAL A 16 10.06 -1.03 -15.24
C VAL A 16 11.04 -0.96 -14.08
N ARG A 17 12.33 -1.13 -14.38
CA ARG A 17 13.39 -0.78 -13.43
C ARG A 17 13.38 0.75 -13.29
N ASN A 18 12.44 1.29 -12.54
CA ASN A 18 12.59 2.62 -12.00
C ASN A 18 13.78 2.53 -11.04
N ASN A 19 14.87 3.23 -11.35
CA ASN A 19 15.99 3.47 -10.45
C ASN A 19 15.56 4.43 -9.32
N PHE A 20 14.39 4.20 -8.74
CA PHE A 20 13.93 4.87 -7.56
C PHE A 20 14.50 4.07 -6.39
N GLN A 21 15.43 4.67 -5.67
CA GLN A 21 16.13 4.04 -4.57
C GLN A 21 15.15 3.83 -3.40
N TYR A 22 14.32 2.78 -3.48
CA TYR A 22 13.41 2.41 -2.40
C TYR A 22 14.25 2.09 -1.17
N ARG A 23 13.91 2.69 -0.03
CA ARG A 23 14.67 2.54 1.20
C ARG A 23 14.46 1.13 1.74
N LYS A 24 15.50 0.30 1.60
CA LYS A 24 15.57 -1.03 2.20
C LYS A 24 15.70 -0.87 3.72
N GLY A 25 14.85 -1.55 4.48
CA GLY A 25 14.89 -1.49 5.95
C GLY A 25 13.50 -1.49 6.60
N PRO A 26 13.46 -1.55 7.94
CA PRO A 26 12.21 -1.55 8.70
C PRO A 26 11.39 -0.28 8.43
N TRP A 27 10.07 -0.39 8.61
CA TRP A 27 9.16 0.76 8.52
C TRP A 27 9.40 1.70 9.69
N ASN A 28 9.73 2.95 9.41
CA ASN A 28 9.78 3.99 10.42
C ASN A 28 8.43 4.70 10.56
N ASN A 29 8.19 5.38 11.69
CA ASN A 29 6.94 6.09 11.97
C ASN A 29 6.59 7.12 10.88
N TYR A 30 7.59 7.86 10.38
CA TYR A 30 7.39 8.80 9.28
C TYR A 30 6.83 8.13 8.01
N GLU A 31 7.38 6.98 7.62
CA GLU A 31 6.96 6.24 6.42
C GLU A 31 5.53 5.70 6.60
N VAL A 32 5.18 5.25 7.80
CA VAL A 32 3.82 4.80 8.13
C VAL A 32 2.82 5.97 8.11
N THR A 33 3.19 7.14 8.62
CA THR A 33 2.35 8.35 8.55
C THR A 33 2.14 8.79 7.10
N GLN A 34 3.21 8.80 6.28
CA GLN A 34 3.08 9.13 4.85
C GLN A 34 2.22 8.11 4.11
N LEU A 35 2.37 6.82 4.41
CA LEU A 35 1.51 5.77 3.85
C LEU A 35 0.02 6.05 4.12
N GLY A 36 -0.33 6.46 5.34
CA GLY A 36 -1.69 6.84 5.71
C GLY A 36 -2.20 8.07 4.95
N LYS A 37 -1.39 9.13 4.86
CA LYS A 37 -1.75 10.37 4.14
C LYS A 37 -1.93 10.14 2.64
N SER A 38 -1.00 9.45 1.99
CA SER A 38 -1.13 9.13 0.56
C SER A 38 -2.30 8.18 0.29
N LEU A 39 -2.65 7.30 1.25
CA LEU A 39 -3.85 6.46 1.16
C LEU A 39 -5.15 7.26 1.22
N ASP A 40 -5.21 8.28 2.06
CA ASP A 40 -6.35 9.20 2.15
C ASP A 40 -6.57 9.95 0.83
N ILE A 41 -5.49 10.49 0.25
CA ILE A 41 -5.55 11.28 -0.99
C ILE A 41 -5.82 10.40 -2.22
N HIS A 42 -5.11 9.28 -2.36
CA HIS A 42 -5.11 8.49 -3.60
C HIS A 42 -5.95 7.21 -3.53
N GLY A 43 -6.35 6.75 -2.35
CA GLY A 43 -6.86 5.40 -2.12
C GLY A 43 -5.76 4.34 -2.30
N PRO A 44 -6.08 3.05 -2.45
CA PRO A 44 -5.11 1.95 -2.55
C PRO A 44 -4.37 1.88 -3.90
N LYS A 45 -3.93 3.02 -4.43
CA LYS A 45 -3.15 3.15 -5.67
C LYS A 45 -1.66 3.05 -5.36
N TRP A 46 -1.21 1.85 -5.00
CA TRP A 46 0.16 1.58 -4.50
C TRP A 46 1.30 2.02 -5.43
N MET A 47 1.06 2.05 -6.75
CA MET A 47 2.08 2.52 -7.71
C MET A 47 2.36 4.01 -7.59
N LEU A 48 1.39 4.80 -7.13
CA LEU A 48 1.54 6.23 -6.86
C LEU A 48 2.11 6.45 -5.46
N ILE A 49 1.61 5.69 -4.48
CA ILE A 49 2.02 5.83 -3.07
C ILE A 49 3.48 5.40 -2.83
N GLY A 50 3.93 4.33 -3.50
CA GLY A 50 5.28 3.78 -3.32
C GLY A 50 6.40 4.82 -3.42
N PRO A 51 6.49 5.61 -4.51
CA PRO A 51 7.52 6.65 -4.62
C PRO A 51 7.39 7.77 -3.58
N GLU A 52 6.18 8.13 -3.13
CA GLU A 52 5.99 9.15 -2.08
C GLU A 52 6.51 8.69 -0.71
N VAL A 53 6.25 7.42 -0.38
CA VAL A 53 6.66 6.80 0.89
C VAL A 53 8.12 6.33 0.85
N GLY A 54 8.69 6.15 -0.35
CA GLY A 54 10.02 5.59 -0.54
C GLY A 54 10.08 4.06 -0.38
N LYS A 55 8.95 3.37 -0.58
CA LYS A 55 8.82 1.90 -0.50
C LYS A 55 8.25 1.33 -1.80
N THR A 56 8.45 0.04 -2.05
CA THR A 56 7.83 -0.57 -3.23
C THR A 56 6.31 -0.67 -3.07
N PRO A 57 5.54 -0.66 -4.17
CA PRO A 57 4.08 -0.83 -4.11
C PRO A 57 3.64 -2.10 -3.36
N VAL A 58 4.43 -3.17 -3.48
CA VAL A 58 4.19 -4.45 -2.81
C VAL A 58 4.37 -4.32 -1.29
N GLU A 59 5.42 -3.63 -0.85
CA GLU A 59 5.67 -3.35 0.58
C GLU A 59 4.57 -2.46 1.17
N CYS A 60 4.14 -1.41 0.45
CA CYS A 60 3.04 -0.54 0.89
C CYS A 60 1.76 -1.35 1.12
N ARG A 61 1.38 -2.21 0.17
CA ARG A 61 0.22 -3.09 0.30
C ARG A 61 0.36 -4.04 1.49
N LYS A 62 1.53 -4.70 1.64
CA LYS A 62 1.78 -5.63 2.74
C LYS A 62 1.66 -4.91 4.09
N LYS A 63 2.24 -3.73 4.21
CA LYS A 63 2.18 -2.95 5.45
C LYS A 63 0.77 -2.51 5.78
N TYR A 64 0.00 -2.05 4.79
CA TYR A 64 -1.40 -1.71 4.98
C TYR A 64 -2.21 -2.90 5.51
N LEU A 65 -2.04 -4.10 4.91
CA LEU A 65 -2.71 -5.31 5.40
C LEU A 65 -2.26 -5.70 6.82
N GLU A 66 -0.97 -5.57 7.13
CA GLU A 66 -0.46 -5.79 8.49
C GLU A 66 -1.08 -4.82 9.50
N LEU A 67 -1.22 -3.53 9.14
CA LEU A 67 -1.86 -2.52 9.99
C LEU A 67 -3.35 -2.80 10.20
N LEU A 68 -4.07 -3.21 9.15
CA LEU A 68 -5.47 -3.64 9.26
C LEU A 68 -5.62 -4.89 10.14
N ALA A 69 -4.72 -5.86 10.00
CA ALA A 69 -4.73 -7.09 10.79
C ALA A 69 -4.35 -6.84 12.26
N ARG A 70 -3.41 -5.90 12.50
CA ARG A 70 -2.95 -5.52 13.83
C ARG A 70 -3.92 -4.58 14.54
N GLY A 71 -4.78 -3.88 13.80
CA GLY A 71 -5.72 -2.93 14.38
C GLY A 71 -6.96 -2.67 13.52
N ARG A 72 -8.12 -3.08 14.05
CA ARG A 72 -9.37 -2.32 13.96
C ARG A 72 -9.26 -0.96 14.68
N GLU A 73 -8.11 -0.29 14.60
CA GLU A 73 -7.81 0.98 15.30
C GLU A 73 -7.06 1.98 14.39
N TYR A 74 -7.16 1.85 13.07
CA TYR A 74 -7.15 3.04 12.20
C TYR A 74 -8.58 3.59 12.18
N ASN A 75 -8.96 4.21 13.30
CA ASN A 75 -10.25 4.87 13.45
C ASN A 75 -10.27 6.09 12.52
N THR A 76 -11.30 6.17 11.67
CA THR A 76 -12.16 7.34 11.58
C THR A 76 -11.58 8.58 12.25
N GLN A 77 -11.01 9.47 11.45
CA GLN A 77 -10.99 10.89 11.80
C GLN A 77 -10.81 11.75 10.55
N VAL A 78 -11.85 11.71 9.72
CA VAL A 78 -12.32 12.89 8.98
C VAL A 78 -13.84 12.73 8.84
N LEU A 79 -14.53 13.83 9.11
CA LEU A 79 -15.97 14.00 9.25
C LEU A 79 -16.77 13.56 8.02
#